data_AF-A0A9W6ZLX4-F1
#
_entry.id   AF-A0A9W6ZLX4-F1
#
_cell.length_a   1.000
_cell.length_b   1.000
_cell.length_c   1.000
_cell.angle_alpha   90.00
_cell.angle_beta   90.00
_cell.angle_gamma   90.00
#
_symmetry.space_group_name_H-M   'P 1'
#
loop_
_entity.id
_entity.type
_entity.pdbx_description
1 polymer ?
#
loop_
_entity_poly.entity_id
_entity_poly.type
_entity_poly.pdbx_seq_one_letter_code
_entity_poly.pdbx_strand_id
1 'polypeptide(L)'
;MTIPDSLQTLGGGVFNGCSKLVPSNINDYFSDAVVDYLRTQRRIAFEYLITEQAAELNAELNATMIVQTTEIEALNAKNVKQA
;
A
#
# COMPACT_ATOMS: atom_id res chain seq x y z
N MET A 1 -2.27 -7.94 -14.28
CA MET A 1 -1.30 -7.91 -15.40
C MET A 1 -0.16 -7.00 -15.01
N THR A 2 1.07 -7.31 -15.41
CA THR A 2 2.26 -6.56 -15.00
C THR A 2 3.16 -6.37 -16.22
N ILE A 3 3.60 -5.13 -16.48
CA ILE A 3 4.67 -4.86 -17.45
C ILE A 3 6.01 -5.07 -16.73
N PRO A 4 6.85 -6.02 -17.14
CA PRO A 4 8.17 -6.21 -16.55
C PRO A 4 9.07 -4.99 -16.79
N ASP A 5 9.98 -4.73 -15.85
CA ASP A 5 10.92 -3.61 -15.98
C ASP A 5 12.04 -3.93 -16.99
N SER A 6 12.27 -5.24 -17.27
CA SER A 6 13.19 -5.72 -18.30
C SER A 6 12.66 -5.58 -19.72
N LEU A 7 11.38 -5.26 -19.90
CA LEU A 7 10.79 -5.06 -21.21
C LEU A 7 11.26 -3.72 -21.79
N GLN A 8 12.07 -3.78 -22.84
CA GLN A 8 12.68 -2.60 -23.45
C GLN A 8 11.80 -1.94 -24.50
N THR A 9 11.00 -2.71 -25.25
CA THR A 9 10.21 -2.18 -26.38
C THR A 9 8.84 -2.86 -26.47
N LEU A 10 7.85 -2.08 -26.92
CA LEU A 10 6.52 -2.54 -27.30
C LEU A 10 6.18 -1.93 -28.66
N GLY A 11 5.53 -2.71 -29.52
CA GLY A 11 4.97 -2.18 -30.77
C GLY A 11 3.87 -1.16 -30.50
N GLY A 12 3.62 -0.27 -31.46
CA GLY A 12 2.45 0.61 -31.42
C GLY A 12 1.15 -0.20 -31.50
N GLY A 13 0.12 0.24 -30.78
CA GLY A 13 -1.21 -0.38 -30.82
C GLY A 13 -1.33 -1.76 -30.14
N VAL A 14 -0.31 -2.25 -29.42
CA VAL A 14 -0.37 -3.54 -28.69
C VAL A 14 -1.54 -3.58 -27.68
N PHE A 15 -1.94 -2.42 -27.16
CA PHE A 15 -3.06 -2.29 -26.22
C PHE A 15 -4.31 -1.70 -26.86
N ASN A 16 -4.36 -1.56 -28.19
CA ASN A 16 -5.51 -0.95 -28.85
C ASN A 16 -6.78 -1.77 -28.61
N GLY A 17 -7.83 -1.11 -28.11
CA GLY A 17 -9.11 -1.74 -27.78
C GLY A 17 -9.14 -2.46 -26.43
N CYS A 18 -8.07 -2.41 -25.63
CA CYS A 18 -8.00 -3.06 -24.31
C CYS A 18 -8.67 -2.21 -23.22
N SER A 19 -9.95 -1.86 -23.38
CA SER A 19 -10.70 -0.93 -22.51
C SER A 19 -10.85 -1.36 -21.04
N LYS A 20 -10.69 -2.66 -20.74
CA LYS A 20 -10.64 -3.17 -19.36
C LYS A 20 -9.29 -2.98 -18.68
N LEU A 21 -8.24 -2.74 -19.47
CA LEU A 21 -6.86 -2.59 -19.01
C LEU A 21 -6.43 -1.13 -19.02
N VAL A 22 -6.86 -0.38 -20.03
CA VAL A 22 -6.49 1.01 -20.28
C VAL A 22 -7.75 1.87 -20.28
N PRO A 23 -7.85 2.88 -19.39
CA PRO A 23 -8.94 3.85 -19.39
C PRO A 23 -9.06 4.60 -20.72
N SER A 24 -10.29 4.97 -21.10
CA SER A 24 -10.57 5.65 -22.38
C SER A 24 -9.93 7.03 -22.53
N ASN A 25 -9.47 7.64 -21.44
CA ASN A 25 -8.74 8.92 -21.46
C ASN A 25 -7.24 8.75 -21.72
N ILE A 26 -6.75 7.53 -21.89
CA ILE A 26 -5.37 7.22 -22.27
C ILE A 26 -5.38 6.76 -23.72
N ASN A 27 -4.49 7.35 -24.53
CA ASN A 27 -4.34 6.93 -25.91
C ASN A 27 -3.64 5.56 -25.97
N ASP A 28 -4.42 4.52 -26.22
CA ASP A 28 -3.97 3.12 -26.23
C ASP A 28 -3.18 2.72 -27.49
N TYR A 29 -3.09 3.61 -28.48
CA TYR A 29 -2.26 3.45 -29.66
C TYR A 29 -0.77 3.71 -29.34
N PHE A 30 -0.50 4.64 -28.42
CA PHE A 30 0.86 4.99 -27.98
C PHE A 30 1.24 4.22 -26.71
N SER A 31 2.13 3.24 -26.87
CA SER A 31 2.50 2.31 -25.80
C SER A 31 3.14 2.98 -24.58
N ASP A 32 3.83 4.12 -24.73
CA ASP A 32 4.51 4.80 -23.61
C ASP A 32 3.51 5.24 -22.53
N ALA A 33 2.42 5.92 -22.92
CA ALA A 33 1.40 6.38 -21.99
C ALA A 33 0.70 5.22 -21.26
N VAL A 34 0.50 4.10 -21.96
CA VAL A 34 -0.08 2.89 -21.39
C VAL A 34 0.88 2.22 -20.41
N VAL A 35 2.16 2.11 -20.77
CA VAL A 35 3.19 1.51 -19.90
C VAL A 35 3.35 2.32 -18.62
N ASP A 36 3.41 3.65 -18.73
CA ASP A 36 3.50 4.55 -17.58
C ASP A 36 2.28 4.38 -16.66
N TYR A 37 1.08 4.31 -17.25
CA TYR A 37 -0.14 4.04 -16.49
C TYR A 37 -0.06 2.70 -15.76
N LEU A 38 0.23 1.61 -16.45
CA LEU A 38 0.25 0.26 -15.86
C LEU A 38 1.33 0.12 -14.77
N ARG A 39 2.51 0.72 -14.95
CA ARG A 39 3.56 0.75 -13.93
C ARG A 39 3.16 1.62 -12.73
N THR A 40 2.50 2.74 -12.97
CA THR A 40 1.97 3.61 -11.90
C THR A 40 0.88 2.90 -11.10
N GLN A 41 -0.06 2.21 -11.75
CA GLN A 41 -1.10 1.45 -11.06
C GLN A 41 -0.51 0.33 -10.20
N ARG A 42 0.53 -0.37 -10.69
CA ARG A 42 1.29 -1.35 -9.90
C ARG A 42 1.87 -0.73 -8.64
N ARG A 43 2.49 0.45 -8.75
CA ARG A 43 3.06 1.19 -7.61
C ARG A 43 1.99 1.60 -6.61
N ILE A 44 0.90 2.20 -7.07
CA ILE A 44 -0.21 2.66 -6.21
C ILE A 44 -0.83 1.48 -5.46
N ALA A 45 -1.07 0.35 -6.15
CA ALA A 45 -1.62 -0.84 -5.51
C ALA A 45 -0.70 -1.36 -4.39
N PHE A 46 0.62 -1.33 -4.60
CA PHE A 46 1.59 -1.72 -3.58
C PHE A 46 1.64 -0.73 -2.42
N GLU A 47 1.62 0.57 -2.70
CA GLU A 47 1.57 1.63 -1.68
C GLU A 47 0.31 1.51 -0.81
N TYR A 48 -0.84 1.26 -1.41
CA TYR A 48 -2.10 1.06 -0.69
C TYR A 48 -1.99 -0.09 0.32
N LEU A 49 -1.50 -1.25 -0.12
CA LEU A 49 -1.30 -2.42 0.75
C LEU A 49 -0.34 -2.13 1.91
N ILE A 50 0.75 -1.39 1.66
CA ILE A 50 1.67 -0.97 2.73
C ILE A 50 0.95 -0.08 3.74
N THR A 51 0.17 0.89 3.27
CA THR A 51 -0.52 1.83 4.16
C THR A 51 -1.58 1.16 5.01
N GLU A 52 -2.31 0.18 4.45
CA GLU A 52 -3.32 -0.61 5.16
C GLU A 52 -2.65 -1.42 6.29
N GLN A 53 -1.58 -2.15 5.97
CA GLN A 53 -0.85 -2.93 6.97
C GLN A 53 -0.22 -2.06 8.07
N ALA A 54 0.28 -0.88 7.70
CA ALA A 54 0.87 0.06 8.66
C ALA A 54 -0.19 0.62 9.63
N ALA A 55 -1.41 0.85 9.17
CA ALA A 55 -2.51 1.30 10.02
C ALA A 55 -2.89 0.24 11.07
N GLU A 56 -2.97 -1.03 10.66
CA GLU A 56 -3.23 -2.15 11.56
C GLU A 56 -2.14 -2.30 12.62
N LEU A 57 -0.87 -2.30 12.20
CA LEU A 57 0.28 -2.43 13.12
C LEU A 57 0.32 -1.27 14.13
N ASN A 58 0.02 -0.04 13.69
CA ASN A 58 -0.03 1.11 14.57
C ASN A 58 -1.14 1.00 15.63
N ALA A 59 -2.29 0.43 15.27
CA ALA A 59 -3.39 0.21 16.21
C ALA A 59 -3.02 -0.84 17.28
N GLU A 60 -2.38 -1.94 16.87
CA GLU A 60 -1.90 -2.99 17.79
C GLU A 60 -0.81 -2.49 18.74
N LEU A 61 0.16 -1.72 18.21
CA LEU A 61 1.22 -1.12 19.01
C LEU A 61 0.65 -0.18 20.07
N ASN A 62 -0.30 0.69 19.68
CA ASN A 62 -0.95 1.61 20.61
C ASN A 62 -1.72 0.88 21.72
N ALA A 63 -2.47 -0.17 21.35
CA ALA A 63 -3.20 -0.98 22.33
C ALA A 63 -2.24 -1.65 23.33
N THR A 64 -1.13 -2.22 22.85
CA THR A 64 -0.12 -2.86 23.69
C THR A 64 0.53 -1.88 24.68
N MET A 65 0.86 -0.67 24.20
CA MET A 65 1.48 0.37 25.03
C MET A 65 0.54 0.87 26.14
N ILE A 66 -0.77 0.98 25.85
CA ILE A 66 -1.78 1.34 26.85
C ILE A 66 -1.86 0.27 27.93
N VAL A 67 -1.96 -1.01 27.55
CA VAL A 67 -2.04 -2.12 28.52
C VAL A 67 -0.82 -2.11 29.44
N GLN A 68 0.39 -2.04 28.88
CA GLN A 68 1.62 -1.99 29.68
C GLN A 68 1.64 -0.81 30.65
N THR A 69 1.18 0.36 30.22
CA THR A 69 1.12 1.55 31.07
C THR A 69 0.13 1.34 32.23
N THR A 70 -1.05 0.80 31.96
CA THR A 70 -2.05 0.51 33.01
C THR A 70 -1.56 -0.53 34.02
N GLU A 71 -0.81 -1.53 33.58
CA GLU A 71 -0.19 -2.53 34.46
C GLU A 71 0.85 -1.89 35.40
N ILE A 72 1.68 -0.98 34.89
CA ILE A 72 2.66 -0.23 35.68
C ILE A 72 1.94 0.64 36.73
N GLU A 73 0.89 1.36 36.35
CA GLU A 73 0.11 2.18 37.27
C GLU A 73 -0.54 1.34 38.39
N ALA A 74 -1.09 0.17 38.05
CA ALA A 74 -1.66 -0.75 39.02
C ALA A 74 -0.61 -1.28 40.01
N LEU A 75 0.60 -1.61 39.53
CA LEU A 75 1.72 -2.02 40.38
C LEU A 75 2.15 -0.89 41.32
N ASN A 76 2.29 0.33 40.80
CA ASN A 76 2.66 1.50 41.59
C ASN A 76 1.64 1.78 42.71
N ALA A 77 0.34 1.71 42.41
CA ALA A 77 -0.72 1.91 43.40
C ALA A 77 -0.73 0.82 44.49
N LYS A 78 -0.36 -0.43 44.16
CA LYS A 78 -0.24 -1.52 45.13
C LYS A 78 0.94 -1.31 46.07
N ASN A 79 2.08 -0.87 45.55
CA ASN A 79 3.28 -0.61 46.34
C ASN A 79 3.08 0.52 47.37
N VAL A 80 2.33 1.57 47.03
CA VAL A 80 1.99 2.67 47.97
C VAL A 80 1.12 2.19 49.14
N LYS A 81 0.26 1.18 48.93
CA LYS A 81 -0.60 0.63 49.99
C LYS A 81 0.11 -0.32 50.95
N GLN A 82 1.36 -0.71 50.65
CA GLN A 82 2.16 -1.64 51.45
C GLN A 82 3.27 -0.93 52.25
N ALA A 83 3.44 0.38 52.09
CA ALA A 83 4.37 1.24 52.83
C ALA A 83 3.65 1.99 53.95
#